data_AF-A0A1F9PGW9-F1
#
_entry.id   AF-A0A1F9PGW9-F1
#
_cell.length_a   1.000
_cell.length_b   1.000
_cell.length_c   1.000
_cell.angle_alpha   90.00
_cell.angle_beta   90.00
_cell.angle_gamma   90.00
#
_symmetry.space_group_name_H-M   'P 1'
#
loop_
_entity.id
_entity.type
_entity.pdbx_description
1 polymer ?
#
loop_
_entity_poly.entity_id
_entity_poly.type
_entity_poly.pdbx_seq_one_letter_code
_entity_poly.pdbx_strand_id
1 'polypeptide(L)'
;MYRYISGIVVLSMLWSGTALGAGVSRETAERIRQLGDIAATMAKGKSAEYAKDLLDVAQATITAAQAAITAGNEKEALQKAELADLQLKVADAKGAEKDLSEQVAVRRSELKKLEAQLERYRQGEEN
;
A
#
# COMPACT_ATOMS: atom_id res chain seq x y z
N MET A 1 -50.08 13.23 60.53
CA MET A 1 -49.08 14.32 60.65
C MET A 1 -48.18 14.27 59.43
N TYR A 2 -48.07 15.41 58.74
CA TYR A 2 -47.46 15.61 57.43
C TYR A 2 -45.92 15.75 57.46
N ARG A 3 -45.28 15.35 56.34
CA ARG A 3 -44.11 15.96 55.64
C ARG A 3 -42.69 15.78 56.21
N TYR A 4 -41.81 15.15 55.42
CA TYR A 4 -40.84 15.71 54.43
C TYR A 4 -40.66 14.59 53.37
N ILE A 5 -40.83 14.68 52.05
CA ILE A 5 -40.53 15.65 50.96
C ILE A 5 -39.07 16.08 50.89
N SER A 6 -38.31 15.36 50.06
CA SER A 6 -37.38 15.82 48.99
C SER A 6 -36.51 14.62 48.61
N GLY A 7 -36.62 14.03 47.41
CA GLY A 7 -36.21 14.65 46.15
C GLY A 7 -34.67 14.64 46.10
N ILE A 8 -33.98 13.83 45.32
CA ILE A 8 -33.74 13.96 43.86
C ILE A 8 -32.77 12.79 43.56
N VAL A 9 -33.16 11.72 42.86
CA VAL A 9 -33.15 11.56 41.38
C VAL A 9 -31.85 12.06 40.75
N VAL A 10 -30.99 11.12 40.37
CA VAL A 10 -30.09 11.20 39.20
C VAL A 10 -29.07 12.34 39.23
N LEU A 11 -27.81 11.99 39.49
CA LEU A 11 -26.72 12.66 38.78
C LEU A 11 -25.63 11.66 38.42
N SER A 12 -25.91 10.95 37.32
CA SER A 12 -24.92 10.33 36.46
C SER A 12 -23.84 11.35 36.10
N MET A 13 -22.68 11.24 36.74
CA MET A 13 -21.43 11.74 36.18
C MET A 13 -20.45 10.57 36.07
N LEU A 14 -20.85 9.61 35.23
CA LEU A 14 -19.89 9.01 34.32
C LEU A 14 -19.26 10.18 33.57
N TRP A 15 -18.05 10.57 33.97
CA TRP A 15 -17.15 11.31 33.11
C TRP A 15 -16.76 10.37 31.97
N SER A 16 -17.68 10.21 31.03
CA SER A 16 -17.36 9.79 29.68
C SER A 16 -16.40 10.84 29.14
N GLY A 17 -15.13 10.47 29.11
CA GLY A 17 -14.14 11.15 28.29
C GLY A 17 -14.57 11.02 26.83
N THR A 18 -15.50 11.87 26.40
CA THR A 18 -15.66 12.18 24.99
C THR A 18 -14.58 13.20 24.68
N ALA A 19 -13.38 12.68 24.37
CA ALA A 19 -12.53 13.34 23.39
C ALA A 19 -13.34 13.39 22.09
N LEU A 20 -14.20 14.41 21.99
CA LEU A 20 -14.92 14.77 20.78
C LEU A 20 -13.86 14.95 19.70
N GLY A 21 -14.04 14.18 18.61
CA GLY A 21 -13.05 13.99 17.57
C GLY A 21 -12.38 15.28 17.13
N ALA A 22 -11.05 15.29 17.24
CA ALA A 22 -10.27 15.99 16.24
C ALA A 22 -10.70 15.38 14.91
N GLY A 23 -11.43 16.15 14.09
CA GLY A 23 -11.81 15.72 12.76
C GLY A 23 -10.59 15.22 11.99
N VAL A 24 -10.82 14.34 11.02
CA VAL A 24 -9.77 13.82 10.14
C VAL A 24 -8.87 14.96 9.66
N SER A 25 -7.56 14.82 9.84
CA SER A 25 -6.65 15.86 9.43
C SER A 25 -6.62 15.93 7.90
N ARG A 26 -6.50 17.14 7.36
CA ARG A 26 -6.33 17.34 5.92
C ARG A 26 -5.10 16.61 5.39
N GLU A 27 -4.07 16.48 6.23
CA GLU A 27 -2.84 15.75 5.92
C GLU A 27 -3.09 14.26 5.68
N THR A 28 -3.83 13.59 6.56
CA THR A 28 -4.17 12.16 6.39
C THR A 28 -5.00 11.93 5.14
N ALA A 29 -5.95 12.81 4.85
CA ALA A 29 -6.75 12.74 3.63
C ALA A 29 -5.89 12.90 2.36
N GLU A 30 -4.97 13.86 2.33
CA GLU A 30 -4.08 14.05 1.19
C GLU A 30 -3.12 12.88 1.01
N ARG A 31 -2.58 12.33 2.11
CA ARG A 31 -1.70 11.16 2.06
C ARG A 31 -2.41 9.95 1.45
N ILE A 32 -3.66 9.69 1.85
CA ILE A 32 -4.45 8.59 1.28
C ILE A 32 -4.76 8.83 -0.20
N ARG A 33 -4.99 10.08 -0.61
CA ARG A 33 -5.16 10.45 -2.03
C ARG A 33 -3.90 10.17 -2.84
N GLN A 34 -2.75 10.60 -2.34
CA GLN A 34 -1.44 10.36 -2.98
C GLN A 34 -1.15 8.87 -3.13
N LEU A 35 -1.46 8.05 -2.12
CA LEU A 35 -1.33 6.59 -2.22
C LEU A 35 -2.22 6.01 -3.33
N GLY A 36 -3.43 6.54 -3.50
CA GLY A 36 -4.31 6.18 -4.63
C GLY A 36 -3.69 6.54 -5.99
N ASP A 37 -3.09 7.72 -6.12
CA ASP A 37 -2.43 8.15 -7.35
C ASP A 37 -1.19 7.29 -7.68
N ILE A 38 -0.42 6.92 -6.65
CA ILE A 38 0.72 6.00 -6.77
C ILE A 38 0.23 4.62 -7.25
N ALA A 39 -0.79 4.05 -6.59
CA ALA A 39 -1.36 2.76 -6.96
C ALA A 39 -1.86 2.76 -8.42
N ALA A 40 -2.56 3.82 -8.85
CA ALA A 40 -3.02 3.98 -10.22
C ALA A 40 -1.88 4.10 -11.25
N THR A 41 -0.77 4.72 -10.86
CA THR A 41 0.43 4.83 -11.70
C THR A 41 1.10 3.46 -11.86
N MET A 42 1.26 2.72 -10.75
CA MET A 42 1.84 1.38 -10.75
C MET A 42 1.00 0.39 -11.55
N ALA A 43 -0.33 0.50 -11.49
CA ALA A 43 -1.26 -0.33 -12.25
C ALA A 43 -1.15 -0.16 -13.78
N LYS A 44 -0.51 0.91 -14.25
CA LYS A 44 -0.25 1.16 -15.69
C LYS A 44 1.16 0.74 -16.12
N GLY A 45 2.04 0.43 -15.17
CA GLY A 45 3.43 0.06 -15.43
C GLY A 45 3.66 -1.45 -15.46
N LYS A 46 4.91 -1.86 -15.72
CA LYS A 46 5.32 -3.29 -15.67
C LYS A 46 5.08 -3.94 -14.31
N SER A 47 5.11 -3.16 -13.23
CA SER A 47 4.79 -3.64 -11.88
C SER A 47 3.37 -4.23 -11.79
N ALA A 48 2.44 -3.80 -12.66
CA ALA A 48 1.09 -4.38 -12.74
C ALA A 48 1.08 -5.83 -13.25
N GLU A 49 2.04 -6.23 -14.06
CA GLU A 49 2.13 -7.58 -14.61
C GLU A 49 2.67 -8.57 -13.57
N TYR A 50 3.68 -8.15 -12.80
CA TYR A 50 4.38 -9.03 -11.85
C TYR A 50 3.88 -8.95 -10.41
N ALA A 51 3.19 -7.88 -10.03
CA ALA A 51 2.75 -7.63 -8.66
C ALA A 51 1.25 -7.28 -8.56
N LYS A 52 0.44 -7.71 -9.54
CA LYS A 52 -1.01 -7.45 -9.60
C LYS A 52 -1.73 -7.69 -8.28
N ASP A 53 -1.55 -8.88 -7.69
CA ASP A 53 -2.24 -9.25 -6.45
C ASP A 53 -1.87 -8.31 -5.28
N LEU A 54 -0.63 -7.84 -5.23
CA LEU A 54 -0.19 -6.90 -4.20
C LEU A 54 -0.76 -5.50 -4.44
N LEU A 55 -0.88 -5.06 -5.69
CA LEU A 55 -1.53 -3.81 -6.05
C LEU A 55 -3.03 -3.85 -5.73
N ASP A 56 -3.71 -4.97 -6.00
CA ASP A 56 -5.13 -5.14 -5.67
C ASP A 56 -5.36 -5.10 -4.16
N VAL A 57 -4.48 -5.73 -3.37
CA VAL A 57 -4.50 -5.65 -1.90
C VAL A 57 -4.23 -4.21 -1.42
N ALA A 58 -3.24 -3.52 -1.99
CA ALA A 58 -2.96 -2.13 -1.66
C ALA A 58 -4.17 -1.22 -1.95
N GLN A 59 -4.81 -1.40 -3.10
CA GLN A 59 -6.00 -0.66 -3.51
C GLN A 59 -7.15 -0.88 -2.52
N ALA A 60 -7.39 -2.13 -2.12
CA ALA A 60 -8.40 -2.46 -1.11
C ALA A 60 -8.10 -1.81 0.25
N THR A 61 -6.83 -1.79 0.66
CA THR A 61 -6.40 -1.11 1.90
C THR A 61 -6.62 0.41 1.82
N ILE A 62 -6.33 1.03 0.68
CA ILE A 62 -6.59 2.46 0.42
C ILE A 62 -8.08 2.76 0.51
N THR A 63 -8.94 1.94 -0.11
CA THR A 63 -10.40 2.09 -0.01
C THR A 63 -10.87 1.97 1.44
N ALA A 64 -10.30 1.05 2.20
CA ALA A 64 -10.61 0.92 3.62
C ALA A 64 -10.13 2.14 4.44
N ALA A 65 -9.01 2.76 4.07
CA ALA A 65 -8.53 4.00 4.70
C ALA A 65 -9.47 5.18 4.41
N GLN A 66 -9.98 5.28 3.18
CA GLN A 66 -11.00 6.28 2.79
C GLN A 66 -12.32 6.09 3.55
N ALA A 67 -12.73 4.83 3.76
CA ALA A 67 -13.90 4.52 4.58
C ALA A 67 -13.71 4.96 6.04
N ALA A 68 -12.52 4.73 6.61
CA ALA A 68 -12.17 5.18 7.96
C ALA A 68 -12.19 6.72 8.09
N ILE A 69 -11.70 7.44 7.07
CA ILE A 69 -11.84 8.90 6.99
C ILE A 69 -13.31 9.32 7.04
N THR A 70 -14.14 8.69 6.21
CA THR A 70 -15.57 9.01 6.12
C THR A 70 -16.29 8.75 7.44
N ALA A 71 -15.84 7.74 8.19
CA ALA A 71 -16.32 7.42 9.53
C ALA A 71 -15.76 8.32 10.64
N GLY A 72 -14.86 9.25 10.33
CA GLY A 72 -14.20 10.12 11.31
C GLY A 72 -13.15 9.41 12.17
N ASN A 73 -12.69 8.21 11.76
CA ASN A 73 -11.71 7.42 12.50
C ASN A 73 -10.28 7.66 11.98
N GLU A 74 -9.68 8.77 12.39
CA GLU A 74 -8.35 9.21 11.95
C GLU A 74 -7.25 8.16 12.22
N LYS A 75 -7.27 7.56 13.42
CA LYS A 75 -6.25 6.57 13.81
C LYS A 75 -6.28 5.35 12.90
N GLU A 76 -7.47 4.85 12.60
CA GLU A 76 -7.64 3.72 11.70
C GLU A 76 -7.25 4.10 10.27
N ALA A 77 -7.62 5.30 9.81
CA ALA A 77 -7.22 5.82 8.50
C ALA A 77 -5.69 5.86 8.35
N LEU A 78 -4.97 6.39 9.35
CA LEU A 78 -3.51 6.43 9.36
C LEU A 78 -2.88 5.04 9.30
N GLN A 79 -3.35 4.11 10.14
CA GLN A 79 -2.83 2.74 10.16
C GLN A 79 -3.02 2.05 8.80
N LYS A 80 -4.19 2.22 8.17
CA LYS A 80 -4.45 1.66 6.85
C LYS A 80 -3.62 2.36 5.77
N ALA A 81 -3.40 3.67 5.87
CA ALA A 81 -2.54 4.40 4.95
C ALA A 81 -1.08 3.91 5.02
N GLU A 82 -0.54 3.67 6.22
CA GLU A 82 0.81 3.11 6.40
C GLU A 82 0.92 1.69 5.84
N LEU A 83 -0.10 0.85 6.07
CA LEU A 83 -0.13 -0.49 5.51
C LEU A 83 -0.19 -0.47 3.98
N ALA A 84 -1.01 0.40 3.40
CA ALA A 84 -1.08 0.57 1.95
C ALA A 84 0.25 1.03 1.36
N ASP A 85 0.94 1.99 2.00
CA ASP A 85 2.27 2.44 1.58
C ASP A 85 3.29 1.28 1.56
N LEU A 86 3.29 0.45 2.60
CA LEU A 86 4.14 -0.74 2.63
C LEU A 86 3.79 -1.74 1.52
N GLN A 87 2.50 -1.99 1.29
CA GLN A 87 2.05 -2.90 0.23
C GLN A 87 2.47 -2.41 -1.16
N LEU A 88 2.36 -1.11 -1.42
CA LEU A 88 2.84 -0.49 -2.67
C LEU A 88 4.35 -0.63 -2.83
N LYS A 89 5.14 -0.38 -1.79
CA LYS A 89 6.61 -0.58 -1.82
C LYS A 89 7.00 -2.02 -2.10
N VAL A 90 6.30 -2.99 -1.50
CA VAL A 90 6.54 -4.41 -1.75
C VAL A 90 6.14 -4.79 -3.18
N ALA A 91 5.03 -4.26 -3.69
CA ALA A 91 4.62 -4.47 -5.08
C ALA A 91 5.68 -3.93 -6.06
N ASP A 92 6.21 -2.74 -5.80
CA ASP A 92 7.23 -2.13 -6.64
C ASP A 92 8.53 -2.94 -6.65
N ALA A 93 9.02 -3.30 -5.47
CA ALA A 93 10.23 -4.10 -5.32
C ALA A 93 10.11 -5.46 -6.04
N LYS A 94 8.95 -6.12 -5.93
CA LYS A 94 8.68 -7.40 -6.60
C LYS A 94 8.60 -7.24 -8.13
N GLY A 95 8.01 -6.14 -8.60
CA GLY A 95 8.00 -5.78 -10.02
C GLY A 95 9.42 -5.59 -10.56
N ALA A 96 10.24 -4.82 -9.85
CA ALA A 96 11.63 -4.56 -10.22
C ALA A 96 12.49 -5.85 -10.19
N GLU A 97 12.31 -6.71 -9.19
CA GLU A 97 13.02 -7.99 -9.10
C GLU A 97 12.76 -8.87 -10.33
N LYS A 98 11.51 -8.96 -10.78
CA LYS A 98 11.13 -9.76 -11.95
C LYS A 98 11.70 -9.19 -13.25
N ASP A 99 11.58 -7.89 -13.46
CA ASP A 99 12.15 -7.24 -14.65
C ASP A 99 13.69 -7.43 -14.70
N LEU A 100 14.39 -7.28 -13.58
CA LEU A 100 15.82 -7.54 -13.50
C LEU A 100 16.16 -9.02 -13.77
N SER A 101 15.36 -9.95 -13.24
CA SER A 101 15.55 -11.38 -13.47
C SER A 101 15.46 -11.74 -14.96
N GLU A 102 14.48 -11.17 -15.67
CA GLU A 102 14.33 -11.35 -17.11
C GLU A 102 15.49 -10.76 -17.89
N GLN A 103 15.91 -9.54 -17.56
CA GLN A 103 17.08 -8.92 -18.18
C GLN A 103 18.34 -9.78 -18.00
N VAL A 104 18.57 -10.32 -16.80
CA VAL A 104 19.69 -11.23 -16.54
C VAL A 104 19.60 -12.50 -17.39
N ALA A 105 18.41 -13.08 -17.56
CA ALA A 105 18.20 -14.25 -18.40
C ALA A 105 18.54 -13.95 -19.89
N VAL A 106 18.11 -12.80 -20.40
CA VAL A 106 18.43 -12.35 -21.76
C VAL A 106 19.94 -12.17 -21.92
N ARG A 107 20.60 -11.45 -21.01
CA ARG A 107 22.06 -11.22 -21.06
C ARG A 107 22.86 -12.52 -21.00
N ARG A 108 22.44 -13.49 -20.19
CA ARG A 108 23.07 -14.83 -20.14
C ARG A 108 22.93 -15.59 -21.45
N SER A 109 21.79 -15.46 -22.13
CA SER A 109 21.58 -16.07 -23.45
C SER A 109 22.46 -15.43 -24.52
N GLU A 110 22.55 -14.10 -24.53
CA GLU A 110 23.45 -13.35 -25.42
C GLU A 110 24.92 -13.75 -25.19
N LEU A 111 25.35 -13.84 -23.94
CA LEU A 111 26.70 -14.25 -23.59
C LEU A 111 27.02 -15.64 -24.14
N LYS A 112 26.14 -16.62 -23.91
CA LYS A 112 26.32 -17.99 -24.43
C LYS A 112 26.44 -18.05 -25.96
N LYS A 113 25.68 -17.21 -26.67
CA LYS A 113 25.75 -17.13 -28.13
C LYS A 113 27.10 -16.57 -28.58
N LEU A 114 27.58 -15.52 -27.93
CA LEU A 114 28.88 -14.91 -28.21
C LEU A 114 30.03 -15.86 -27.89
N GLU A 115 29.96 -16.58 -26.76
CA GLU A 115 30.93 -17.62 -26.39
C GLU A 115 30.97 -18.75 -27.43
N ALA A 116 29.80 -19.21 -27.91
CA ALA A 116 29.73 -20.23 -28.94
C ALA A 116 30.30 -19.75 -30.29
N GLN A 117 30.02 -18.50 -30.69
CA GLN A 117 30.61 -17.90 -31.88
C GLN A 117 32.13 -17.79 -31.78
N LEU A 118 32.64 -17.31 -30.64
CA LEU A 118 34.08 -17.23 -30.37
C LEU A 118 34.75 -18.60 -30.44
N GLU A 119 34.11 -19.65 -29.91
CA GLU A 119 34.66 -20.99 -29.97
C GLU A 119 34.70 -21.53 -31.41
N ARG A 120 33.66 -21.27 -32.23
CA ARG A 120 33.67 -21.65 -33.65
C ARG A 120 34.77 -20.92 -34.44
N TYR A 121 34.98 -19.63 -34.19
CA TYR A 121 36.11 -18.90 -34.77
C TYR A 121 37.45 -19.50 -34.34
N ARG A 122 37.60 -19.86 -33.06
CA ARG A 122 38.82 -20.48 -32.52
C ARG A 122 39.12 -21.84 -33.14
N GLN A 123 38.08 -22.61 -33.45
CA GLN A 123 38.18 -23.91 -34.10
C GLN A 123 38.35 -23.82 -35.63
N GLY A 124 38.31 -22.62 -36.21
CA GLY A 124 38.42 -22.40 -37.65
C GLY A 124 37.18 -22.86 -38.45
N GLU A 125 36.05 -23.02 -37.78
CA GLU A 125 34.79 -23.52 -38.37
C GLU A 125 33.99 -22.42 -39.09
N GLU A 126 34.33 -21.14 -38.89
CA GLU A 126 33.80 -20.02 -39.68
C GLU A 126 34.84 -19.57 -40.71
N ASN A 127 34.80 -20.17 -41.91
CA ASN A 127 35.36 -19.66 -43.17
C ASN A 127 34.23 -19.40 -44.17
#